data_AF-A0A1I6IRZ2-F1
#
_entry.id   AF-A0A1I6IRZ2-F1
#
_cell.length_a   1.000
_cell.length_b   1.000
_cell.length_c   1.000
_cell.angle_alpha   90.00
_cell.angle_beta   90.00
_cell.angle_gamma   90.00
#
_symmetry.space_group_name_H-M   'P 1'
#
loop_
_entity.id
_entity.type
_entity.pdbx_description
1 polymer ?
#
loop_
_entity_poly.entity_id
_entity_poly.type
_entity_poly.pdbx_seq_one_letter_code
_entity_poly.pdbx_strand_id
1 'polypeptide(L)'
;MEQVDAVGATSERPDLHEPRHGARRRALIVCAVAAAVAAVASIGPLRELTDPPRGLAIFDRAPDPSQALIPGANDILTAESLASVRYIGTEVGYRAWVFRDRGDVCMTLQRENWAGAGTTCVAEAEFARTGIREVVRYEQLYDLARPVGVGPGDGVEFAWTAESTGLEWSMRR
;
A
#
# COMPACT_ATOMS: atom_id res chain seq x y z
N MET A 1 -55.63 44.12 -72.05
CA MET A 1 -54.54 44.34 -73.02
C MET A 1 -53.72 45.48 -72.46
N GLU A 2 -52.44 45.36 -72.14
CA GLU A 2 -51.36 44.50 -72.65
C GLU A 2 -50.17 44.69 -71.66
N GLN A 3 -49.62 43.61 -71.10
CA GLN A 3 -48.22 43.13 -71.28
C GLN A 3 -47.10 44.20 -71.32
N VAL A 4 -45.86 44.00 -70.85
CA VAL A 4 -45.12 43.04 -69.99
C VAL A 4 -43.69 43.64 -69.88
N ASP A 5 -43.08 43.48 -68.72
CA ASP A 5 -41.65 43.45 -68.32
C ASP A 5 -40.55 44.29 -69.00
N ALA A 6 -39.71 44.89 -68.13
CA ALA A 6 -38.26 44.77 -68.25
C ALA A 6 -37.56 44.91 -66.88
N VAL A 7 -36.64 43.97 -66.66
CA VAL A 7 -35.77 43.72 -65.49
C VAL A 7 -34.57 44.69 -65.46
N GLY A 8 -34.15 45.07 -64.25
CA GLY A 8 -32.82 45.66 -64.00
C GLY A 8 -32.35 45.31 -62.59
N ALA A 9 -31.40 44.39 -62.48
CA ALA A 9 -30.78 43.93 -61.23
C ALA A 9 -29.39 44.58 -61.01
N THR A 10 -29.02 44.85 -59.76
CA THR A 10 -27.66 45.03 -59.20
C THR A 10 -27.81 45.40 -57.70
N SER A 11 -26.96 45.07 -56.74
CA SER A 11 -25.96 44.02 -56.46
C SER A 11 -25.51 44.30 -55.00
N GLU A 12 -25.38 43.23 -54.20
CA GLU A 12 -24.50 43.01 -53.01
C GLU A 12 -24.37 44.03 -51.86
N ARG A 13 -24.55 43.54 -50.62
CA ARG A 13 -23.42 43.05 -49.78
C ARG A 13 -23.89 42.23 -48.56
N PRO A 14 -23.32 41.03 -48.32
CA PRO A 14 -23.37 40.37 -47.02
C PRO A 14 -22.20 40.83 -46.14
N ASP A 15 -22.51 41.39 -44.97
CA ASP A 15 -21.50 41.68 -43.94
C ASP A 15 -20.94 40.38 -43.36
N LEU A 16 -19.68 40.09 -43.73
CA LEU A 16 -18.89 39.01 -43.13
C LEU A 16 -18.41 39.44 -41.74
N HIS A 17 -18.95 38.77 -40.72
CA HIS A 17 -18.41 38.76 -39.35
C HIS A 17 -16.97 38.24 -39.34
N GLU A 18 -16.02 39.04 -38.85
CA GLU A 18 -14.66 38.58 -38.55
C GLU A 18 -14.66 37.50 -37.44
N PRO A 19 -13.80 36.46 -37.54
CA PRO A 19 -13.78 35.37 -36.58
C PRO A 19 -13.04 35.74 -35.29
N ARG A 20 -13.72 35.47 -34.15
CA ARG A 20 -13.23 35.48 -32.76
C ARG A 20 -12.01 34.53 -32.56
N HIS A 21 -10.81 34.95 -32.95
CA HIS A 21 -9.59 34.15 -32.74
C HIS A 21 -9.06 34.16 -31.28
N GLY A 22 -9.40 35.17 -30.47
CA GLY A 22 -8.91 35.28 -29.08
C GLY A 22 -9.56 34.32 -28.07
N ALA A 23 -10.83 33.96 -28.29
CA ALA A 23 -11.58 33.10 -27.37
C ALA A 23 -11.14 31.63 -27.46
N ARG A 24 -10.85 31.15 -28.68
CA ARG A 24 -10.37 29.78 -28.92
C ARG A 24 -9.00 29.53 -28.28
N ARG A 25 -8.08 30.50 -28.35
CA ARG A 25 -6.74 30.37 -27.77
C ARG A 25 -6.78 30.33 -26.23
N ARG A 26 -7.67 31.11 -25.61
CA ARG A 26 -7.87 31.08 -24.14
C ARG A 26 -8.51 29.77 -23.68
N ALA A 27 -9.50 29.27 -24.42
CA ALA A 27 -10.13 27.98 -24.11
C ALA A 27 -9.13 26.81 -24.18
N LEU A 28 -8.23 26.81 -25.17
CA LEU A 28 -7.18 25.79 -25.29
C LEU A 28 -6.18 25.83 -24.12
N ILE A 29 -5.80 27.02 -23.67
CA ILE A 29 -4.89 27.16 -22.51
C ILE A 29 -5.57 26.67 -21.23
N VAL A 30 -6.83 27.03 -21.00
CA VAL A 30 -7.58 26.56 -19.81
C VAL A 30 -7.76 25.04 -19.83
N CYS A 31 -8.09 24.44 -20.98
CA CYS A 31 -8.16 22.99 -21.12
C CYS A 31 -6.81 22.31 -20.87
N ALA A 32 -5.72 22.88 -21.38
CA ALA A 32 -4.38 22.33 -21.17
C ALA A 32 -3.97 22.37 -19.69
N VAL A 33 -4.26 23.47 -18.98
CA VAL A 33 -4.00 23.60 -17.55
C VAL A 33 -4.88 22.63 -16.75
N ALA A 34 -6.17 22.53 -17.07
CA ALA A 34 -7.07 21.58 -16.41
C ALA A 34 -6.64 20.12 -16.62
N ALA A 35 -6.20 19.77 -17.84
CA ALA A 35 -5.66 18.44 -18.15
C ALA A 35 -4.35 18.17 -17.40
N ALA A 36 -3.46 19.16 -17.28
CA ALA A 36 -2.22 19.03 -16.52
C ALA A 36 -2.49 18.85 -15.01
N VAL A 37 -3.43 19.61 -14.44
CA VAL A 37 -3.81 19.47 -13.02
C VAL A 37 -4.48 18.12 -12.77
N ALA A 38 -5.36 17.65 -13.67
CA ALA A 38 -5.98 16.34 -13.58
C ALA A 38 -4.95 15.20 -13.70
N ALA A 39 -3.95 15.35 -14.57
CA ALA A 39 -2.86 14.39 -14.73
C ALA A 39 -1.92 14.33 -13.51
N VAL A 40 -1.68 15.46 -12.83
CA VAL A 40 -0.87 15.47 -11.59
C VAL A 40 -1.65 14.89 -10.41
N ALA A 41 -2.94 15.20 -10.30
CA ALA A 41 -3.81 14.67 -9.25
C ALA A 41 -4.01 13.15 -9.33
N SER A 42 -3.93 12.55 -10.52
CA SER A 42 -4.05 11.10 -10.69
C SER A 42 -2.76 10.31 -10.41
N ILE A 43 -1.60 10.97 -10.28
CA ILE A 43 -0.32 10.30 -10.00
C ILE A 43 -0.15 9.98 -8.50
N GLY A 44 -0.71 10.80 -7.61
CA GLY A 44 -0.67 10.56 -6.15
C GLY A 44 -1.23 9.19 -5.74
N PRO A 45 -2.46 8.82 -6.15
CA PRO A 45 -3.05 7.51 -5.87
C PRO A 45 -2.29 6.34 -6.51
N LEU A 46 -1.62 6.56 -7.64
CA LEU A 46 -0.88 5.52 -8.35
C LEU A 46 0.47 5.19 -7.69
N ARG A 47 1.08 6.13 -6.96
CA ARG A 47 2.32 5.87 -6.18
C ARG A 47 2.06 5.08 -4.90
N GLU A 48 0.93 5.33 -4.24
CA GLU A 48 0.49 4.53 -3.08
C GLU A 48 0.17 3.07 -3.45
N LEU A 49 -0.09 2.81 -4.74
CA LEU A 49 -0.31 1.46 -5.28
C LEU A 49 0.97 0.71 -5.63
N THR A 50 2.11 1.39 -5.83
CA THR A 50 3.36 0.74 -6.26
C THR A 50 4.37 0.49 -5.14
N ASP A 51 4.41 1.31 -4.10
CA ASP A 51 5.27 1.04 -2.96
C ASP A 51 4.60 0.07 -1.96
N PRO A 52 5.31 -0.97 -1.49
CA PRO A 52 4.79 -1.83 -0.44
C PRO A 52 4.56 -1.03 0.84
N PRO A 53 3.50 -1.35 1.62
CA PRO A 53 3.13 -0.58 2.79
C PRO A 53 4.21 -0.76 3.86
N ARG A 54 4.55 0.33 4.56
CA ARG A 54 5.54 0.30 5.63
C ARG A 54 4.87 0.29 7.00
N GLY A 55 5.38 -0.54 7.90
CA GLY A 55 4.90 -0.62 9.27
C GLY A 55 3.36 -0.64 9.35
N LEU A 56 2.78 0.29 10.12
CA LEU A 56 1.34 0.33 10.38
C LEU A 56 0.47 0.60 9.16
N ALA A 57 1.03 1.14 8.07
CA ALA A 57 0.27 1.36 6.83
C ALA A 57 -0.24 0.05 6.21
N ILE A 58 0.28 -1.11 6.64
CA ILE A 58 -0.23 -2.42 6.21
C ILE A 58 -1.69 -2.65 6.63
N PHE A 59 -2.14 -2.02 7.73
CA PHE A 59 -3.50 -2.16 8.23
C PHE A 59 -4.53 -1.38 7.43
N ASP A 60 -4.09 -0.38 6.64
CA ASP A 60 -4.95 0.41 5.76
C ASP A 60 -5.40 -0.39 4.52
N ARG A 61 -4.72 -1.50 4.22
CA ARG A 61 -5.10 -2.43 3.15
C ARG A 61 -6.11 -3.44 3.66
N ALA A 62 -7.02 -3.87 2.79
CA ALA A 62 -7.93 -4.96 3.09
C ALA A 62 -7.16 -6.25 3.44
N PRO A 63 -7.62 -7.07 4.40
CA PRO A 63 -7.03 -8.37 4.67
C PRO A 63 -7.10 -9.26 3.43
N ASP A 64 -5.99 -9.93 3.10
CA ASP A 64 -6.02 -11.04 2.15
C ASP A 64 -6.51 -12.30 2.88
N PRO A 65 -7.71 -12.82 2.57
CA PRO A 65 -8.26 -13.98 3.27
C PRO A 65 -7.41 -15.25 3.12
N SER A 66 -6.57 -15.35 2.09
CA SER A 66 -5.65 -16.48 1.93
C SER A 66 -4.45 -16.43 2.88
N GLN A 67 -4.17 -15.26 3.46
CA GLN A 67 -3.02 -14.99 4.31
C GLN A 67 -3.39 -14.54 5.73
N ALA A 68 -4.65 -14.19 5.98
CA ALA A 68 -5.15 -13.66 7.25
C ALA A 68 -5.28 -14.71 8.37
N LEU A 69 -5.04 -15.99 8.09
CA LEU A 69 -5.15 -17.05 9.08
C LEU A 69 -3.81 -17.29 9.75
N ILE A 70 -3.78 -17.15 11.08
CA ILE A 70 -2.66 -17.57 11.93
C ILE A 70 -3.02 -18.99 12.43
N PRO A 71 -2.38 -20.05 11.93
CA PRO A 71 -2.71 -21.41 12.33
C PRO A 71 -2.69 -21.56 13.86
N GLY A 72 -3.78 -22.06 14.44
CA GLY A 72 -3.90 -22.31 15.89
C GLY A 72 -4.11 -21.07 16.78
N ALA A 73 -4.09 -19.85 16.25
CA ALA A 73 -4.38 -18.63 17.04
C ALA A 73 -5.76 -18.04 16.74
N ASN A 74 -6.42 -18.48 15.66
CA ASN A 74 -7.68 -17.87 15.22
C ASN A 74 -8.81 -17.97 16.25
N ASP A 75 -8.83 -19.03 17.06
CA ASP A 75 -9.88 -19.25 18.06
C ASP A 75 -9.67 -18.44 19.36
N ILE A 76 -8.49 -17.83 19.51
CA ILE A 76 -8.09 -17.06 20.70
C ILE A 76 -8.28 -15.56 20.47
N LEU A 77 -8.14 -15.11 19.23
CA LEU A 77 -8.22 -13.70 18.85
C LEU A 77 -9.67 -13.21 18.82
N THR A 78 -9.87 -11.95 19.20
CA THR A 78 -11.18 -11.30 19.03
C THR A 78 -11.48 -11.11 17.53
N ALA A 79 -12.76 -10.92 17.18
CA ALA A 79 -13.15 -10.65 15.79
C ALA A 79 -12.49 -9.39 15.22
N GLU A 80 -12.29 -8.37 16.06
CA GLU A 80 -11.57 -7.14 15.68
C GLU A 80 -10.10 -7.41 15.38
N SER A 81 -9.43 -8.16 16.27
CA SER A 81 -8.04 -8.56 16.07
C SER A 81 -7.88 -9.37 14.79
N LEU A 82 -8.76 -10.34 14.55
CA LEU A 82 -8.77 -11.17 13.33
C LEU A 82 -8.91 -10.33 12.06
N ALA A 83 -9.80 -9.33 12.04
CA ALA A 83 -9.99 -8.46 10.88
C ALA A 83 -8.73 -7.63 10.56
N SER A 84 -7.90 -7.38 11.56
CA SER A 84 -6.64 -6.64 11.41
C SER A 84 -5.43 -7.50 11.04
N VAL A 85 -5.55 -8.84 11.02
CA VAL A 85 -4.40 -9.71 10.74
C VAL A 85 -3.84 -9.44 9.34
N ARG A 86 -2.52 -9.23 9.26
CA ARG A 86 -1.75 -9.09 8.02
C ARG A 86 -0.54 -10.00 8.08
N TYR A 87 -0.30 -10.73 7.00
CA TYR A 87 0.94 -11.49 6.85
C TYR A 87 2.06 -10.55 6.39
N ILE A 88 3.23 -10.62 7.04
CA ILE A 88 4.36 -9.73 6.75
C ILE A 88 5.58 -10.46 6.17
N GLY A 89 5.55 -11.80 6.09
CA GLY A 89 6.59 -12.56 5.38
C GLY A 89 6.99 -13.86 6.06
N THR A 90 7.94 -14.54 5.41
CA THR A 90 8.62 -15.72 5.91
C THR A 90 10.11 -15.44 5.93
N GLU A 91 10.78 -15.68 7.05
CA GLU A 91 12.23 -15.62 7.15
C GLU A 91 12.74 -16.73 8.06
N VAL A 92 13.87 -17.34 7.70
CA VAL A 92 14.60 -18.30 8.55
C VAL A 92 13.69 -19.43 9.11
N GLY A 93 12.75 -19.93 8.31
CA GLY A 93 11.82 -20.99 8.71
C GLY A 93 10.69 -20.56 9.65
N TYR A 94 10.46 -19.24 9.76
CA TYR A 94 9.36 -18.64 10.51
C TYR A 94 8.47 -17.83 9.58
N ARG A 95 7.15 -17.99 9.76
CA ARG A 95 6.11 -17.15 9.16
C ARG A 95 5.69 -16.11 10.17
N ALA A 96 5.47 -14.88 9.72
CA ALA A 96 5.11 -13.77 10.59
C ALA A 96 3.79 -13.11 10.17
N TRP A 97 2.96 -12.84 11.17
CA TRP A 97 1.74 -12.05 11.04
C TRP A 97 1.75 -10.92 12.04
N VAL A 98 1.03 -9.86 11.72
CA VAL A 98 0.82 -8.70 12.58
C VAL A 98 -0.66 -8.39 12.69
N PHE A 99 -1.08 -7.87 13.83
CA PHE A 99 -2.47 -7.50 14.09
C PHE A 99 -2.53 -6.44 15.19
N ARG A 100 -3.69 -5.80 15.31
CA ARG A 100 -3.99 -4.88 16.42
C ARG A 100 -4.85 -5.61 17.46
N ASP A 101 -4.52 -5.43 18.73
CA ASP A 101 -5.36 -5.89 19.84
C ASP A 101 -5.41 -4.82 20.92
N ARG A 102 -6.61 -4.30 21.22
CA ARG A 102 -6.86 -3.37 22.33
C ARG A 102 -5.89 -2.16 22.40
N GLY A 103 -5.47 -1.64 21.25
CA GLY A 103 -4.55 -0.49 21.13
C GLY A 103 -3.07 -0.85 21.06
N ASP A 104 -2.74 -2.13 21.20
CA ASP A 104 -1.40 -2.66 20.96
C ASP A 104 -1.26 -3.16 19.52
N VAL A 105 -0.01 -3.14 19.06
CA VAL A 105 0.43 -3.73 17.81
C VAL A 105 1.17 -5.01 18.16
N CYS A 106 0.71 -6.13 17.62
CA CYS A 106 1.24 -7.45 17.89
C CYS A 106 1.90 -8.03 16.64
N MET A 107 2.98 -8.79 16.85
CA MET A 107 3.61 -9.65 15.86
C MET A 107 3.61 -11.08 16.39
N THR A 108 3.13 -12.02 15.59
CA THR A 108 3.21 -13.45 15.86
C THR A 108 4.22 -14.09 14.91
N LEU A 109 5.23 -14.74 15.46
CA LEU A 109 6.13 -15.63 14.74
C LEU A 109 5.67 -17.07 14.93
N GLN A 110 5.52 -17.82 13.83
CA GLN A 110 5.21 -19.24 13.87
C GLN A 110 6.23 -20.02 13.05
N ARG A 111 6.67 -21.17 13.56
CA ARG A 111 7.52 -22.08 12.79
C ARG A 111 6.77 -22.66 11.60
N GLU A 112 7.45 -22.83 10.47
CA GLU A 112 6.85 -23.40 9.25
C GLU A 112 6.33 -24.83 9.41
N ASN A 113 6.92 -25.61 10.33
CA ASN A 113 6.45 -26.95 10.68
C ASN A 113 5.30 -26.95 11.72
N TRP A 114 4.80 -25.77 12.07
CA TRP A 114 3.71 -25.52 13.02
C TRP A 114 4.01 -25.98 14.46
N ALA A 115 5.27 -26.27 14.78
CA ALA A 115 5.71 -26.73 16.10
C ALA A 115 6.13 -25.56 17.01
N GLY A 116 5.22 -24.60 17.21
CA GLY A 116 5.41 -23.48 18.13
C GLY A 116 5.19 -22.11 17.49
N ALA A 117 4.63 -21.20 18.28
CA ALA A 117 4.44 -19.80 17.94
C ALA A 117 4.76 -18.91 19.16
N GLY A 118 5.32 -17.73 18.91
CA GLY A 118 5.51 -16.66 19.87
C GLY A 118 4.75 -15.42 19.41
N THR A 119 4.15 -14.69 20.35
CA THR A 119 3.49 -13.41 20.06
C THR A 119 4.07 -12.34 20.96
N THR A 120 4.53 -11.26 20.34
CA THR A 120 5.07 -10.07 21.01
C THR A 120 4.17 -8.88 20.67
N CYS A 121 3.65 -8.19 21.68
CA CYS A 121 2.81 -7.01 21.52
C CYS A 121 3.48 -5.79 22.17
N VAL A 122 3.36 -4.64 21.54
CA VAL A 122 3.82 -3.34 22.06
C VAL A 122 2.76 -2.28 21.81
N ALA A 123 2.73 -1.24 22.62
CA ALA A 123 1.86 -0.10 22.37
C ALA A 123 2.22 0.56 21.02
N GLU A 124 1.24 1.14 20.32
CA GLU A 124 1.48 1.77 19.00
C GLU A 124 2.57 2.87 19.07
N ALA A 125 2.60 3.65 20.15
CA ALA A 125 3.63 4.67 20.37
C ALA A 125 5.03 4.07 20.59
N GLU A 126 5.13 2.85 21.10
CA GLU A 126 6.39 2.12 21.23
C GLU A 126 6.82 1.51 19.90
N PHE A 127 5.88 0.94 19.15
CA PHE A 127 6.12 0.49 17.78
C PHE A 127 6.75 1.59 16.92
N ALA A 128 6.22 2.81 16.98
CA ALA A 128 6.75 3.95 16.23
C ALA A 128 8.21 4.30 16.59
N ARG A 129 8.67 3.98 17.81
CA ARG A 129 10.04 4.27 18.25
C ARG A 129 11.02 3.15 17.94
N THR A 130 10.62 1.90 18.15
CA THR A 130 11.57 0.77 18.15
C THR A 130 11.17 -0.39 17.24
N GLY A 131 9.92 -0.40 16.76
CA GLY A 131 9.30 -1.57 16.16
C GLY A 131 9.08 -2.69 17.18
N ILE A 132 8.71 -3.87 16.66
CA ILE A 132 8.69 -5.13 17.41
C ILE A 132 9.94 -5.93 17.03
N ARG A 133 10.61 -6.48 18.03
CA ARG A 133 11.79 -7.34 17.87
C ARG A 133 11.62 -8.59 18.69
N GLU A 134 11.88 -9.74 18.10
CA GLU A 134 11.80 -11.03 18.77
C GLU A 134 13.04 -11.86 18.45
N VAL A 135 13.68 -12.39 19.49
CA VAL A 135 14.91 -13.18 19.35
C VAL A 135 14.59 -14.65 19.53
N VAL A 136 14.92 -15.44 18.50
CA VAL A 136 14.89 -16.89 18.54
C VAL A 136 16.30 -17.41 18.73
N ARG A 137 16.56 -18.11 19.83
CA ARG A 137 17.89 -18.64 20.12
C ARG A 137 18.22 -19.85 19.24
N TYR A 138 19.52 -20.12 19.08
CA TYR A 138 20.03 -21.25 18.30
C TYR A 138 19.30 -22.58 18.57
N GLU A 139 19.04 -22.90 19.84
CA GLU A 139 18.42 -24.15 20.27
C GLU A 139 16.94 -24.24 19.87
N GLN A 140 16.32 -23.09 19.59
CA GLN A 140 14.94 -22.96 19.14
C GLN A 140 14.84 -22.89 17.62
N LEU A 141 15.95 -22.71 16.89
CA LEU A 141 15.91 -22.75 15.44
C LEU A 141 15.73 -24.19 14.95
N TYR A 142 14.83 -24.37 13.99
CA TYR A 142 14.65 -25.63 13.29
C TYR A 142 15.94 -25.96 12.52
N ASP A 143 16.46 -27.19 12.68
CA ASP A 143 17.79 -27.56 12.16
C ASP A 143 17.98 -27.25 10.68
N LEU A 144 16.96 -27.45 9.84
CA LEU A 144 17.02 -27.19 8.39
C LEU A 144 16.91 -25.70 8.01
N ALA A 145 16.47 -24.85 8.94
CA ALA A 145 16.28 -23.42 8.72
C ALA A 145 17.37 -22.56 9.38
N ARG A 146 18.38 -23.17 10.01
CA ARG A 146 19.47 -22.43 10.67
C ARG A 146 20.33 -21.68 9.64
N PRO A 147 20.48 -20.34 9.76
CA PRO A 147 21.39 -19.60 8.91
C PRO A 147 22.84 -20.03 9.13
N VAL A 148 23.63 -19.99 8.06
CA VAL A 148 25.07 -20.26 8.14
C VAL A 148 25.73 -19.26 9.07
N GLY A 149 26.54 -19.75 10.01
CA GLY A 149 27.29 -18.91 10.95
C GLY A 149 26.58 -18.60 12.26
N VAL A 150 25.37 -19.10 12.48
CA VAL A 150 24.70 -19.09 13.79
C VAL A 150 25.09 -20.37 14.54
N GLY A 151 25.81 -20.22 15.64
CA GLY A 151 26.24 -21.33 16.51
C GLY A 151 25.54 -21.34 17.87
N PRO A 152 25.88 -22.31 18.73
CA PRO A 152 25.40 -22.35 20.11
C PRO A 152 25.73 -21.04 20.84
N GLY A 153 24.73 -20.45 21.50
CA GLY A 153 24.83 -19.15 22.17
C GLY A 153 24.37 -17.95 21.32
N ASP A 154 24.31 -18.09 20.00
CA ASP A 154 23.78 -17.07 19.10
C ASP A 154 22.24 -17.12 19.02
N GLY A 155 21.66 -16.13 18.33
CA GLY A 155 20.24 -16.11 17.97
C GLY A 155 19.98 -15.39 16.66
N VAL A 156 18.74 -15.49 16.20
CA VAL A 156 18.20 -14.72 15.09
C VAL A 156 17.22 -13.72 15.68
N GLU A 157 17.46 -12.45 15.45
CA GLU A 157 16.51 -11.39 15.75
C GLU A 157 15.64 -11.15 14.53
N PHE A 158 14.34 -11.34 14.70
CA PHE A 158 13.33 -10.90 13.77
C PHE A 158 12.87 -9.50 14.16
N ALA A 159 12.68 -8.63 13.18
CA ALA A 159 12.26 -7.27 13.39
C ALA A 159 11.15 -6.89 12.42
N TRP A 160 10.21 -6.09 12.92
CA TRP A 160 9.24 -5.37 12.11
C TRP A 160 9.10 -3.95 12.66
N THR A 161 9.51 -2.96 11.87
CA THR A 161 9.60 -1.57 12.29
C THR A 161 8.68 -0.66 11.47
N ALA A 162 8.61 0.63 11.84
CA ALA A 162 7.85 1.62 11.09
C ALA A 162 8.30 1.76 9.62
N GLU A 163 9.57 1.48 9.33
CA GLU A 163 10.13 1.56 7.97
C GLU A 163 10.08 0.22 7.21
N SER A 164 9.79 -0.88 7.92
CA SER A 164 9.80 -2.22 7.35
C SER A 164 8.63 -2.44 6.41
N THR A 165 8.91 -2.96 5.22
CA THR A 165 7.89 -3.39 4.25
C THR A 165 7.46 -4.85 4.43
N GLY A 166 8.09 -5.55 5.36
CA GLY A 166 7.87 -6.97 5.68
C GLY A 166 8.69 -7.39 6.90
N LEU A 167 8.78 -8.70 7.14
CA LEU A 167 9.63 -9.29 8.18
C LEU A 167 11.12 -9.12 7.82
N GLU A 168 11.89 -8.54 8.72
CA GLU A 168 13.34 -8.45 8.61
C GLU A 168 14.01 -9.38 9.61
N TRP A 169 15.25 -9.80 9.34
CA TRP A 169 16.02 -10.57 10.30
C TRP A 169 17.50 -10.21 10.30
N SER A 170 18.15 -10.48 11.43
CA SER A 170 19.59 -10.36 11.58
C SER A 170 20.13 -11.39 12.57
N MET A 171 21.42 -11.70 12.47
CA MET A 171 22.09 -12.51 13.48
C MET A 171 22.36 -11.67 14.73
N ARG A 172 22.15 -12.26 15.91
CA ARG A 172 22.48 -11.69 17.20
C ARG A 172 23.48 -12.59 17.90
N ARG A 173 24.64 -12.02 18.25
CA ARG A 173 25.74 -12.68 18.94
C ARG A 173 25.84 -12.20 20.38
#